data_AF-A0A0U5FUH0-F1
#
_entry.id   AF-A0A0U5FUH0-F1
#
_cell.length_a   1.000
_cell.length_b   1.000
_cell.length_c   1.000
_cell.angle_alpha   90.00
_cell.angle_beta   90.00
_cell.angle_gamma   90.00
#
_symmetry.space_group_name_H-M   'P 1'
#
loop_
_entity.id
_entity.type
_entity.pdbx_description
1 polymer ?
#
loop_
_entity_poly.entity_id
_entity_poly.type
_entity_poly.pdbx_seq_one_letter_code
_entity_poly.pdbx_strand_id
1 'polypeptide(L)'
;MLPRISCVEELTYDEYLNFWPGAALQVAAHCDSLNHLRLFVEEPVRPDHLTYLQSRHQAIASALATLPLSIKEFDLWGYRDIPCANFLPSGSTGDELSLNLRGLSLNLRELKLSYTPWH
;
A
#
# COMPACT_ATOMS: atom_id res chain seq x y z
N MET A 1 15.76 -0.33 -14.61
CA MET A 1 15.88 -1.37 -13.58
C MET A 1 16.48 -0.74 -12.34
N LEU A 2 15.81 -0.83 -11.19
CA LEU A 2 16.34 -0.30 -9.93
C LEU A 2 17.40 -1.28 -9.37
N PRO A 3 18.48 -0.78 -8.75
CA PRO A 3 19.48 -1.64 -8.11
C PRO A 3 18.88 -2.36 -6.91
N ARG A 4 19.29 -3.61 -6.67
CA ARG A 4 18.96 -4.33 -5.42
C ARG A 4 19.79 -3.76 -4.29
N ILE A 5 19.13 -3.36 -3.20
CA ILE A 5 19.78 -2.76 -2.04
C ILE A 5 19.61 -3.73 -0.87
N SER A 6 20.73 -4.23 -0.33
CA SER A 6 20.75 -5.29 0.70
C SER A 6 20.85 -4.76 2.14
N CYS A 7 20.82 -3.45 2.35
CA CYS A 7 21.12 -2.81 3.64
C CYS A 7 19.98 -1.96 4.22
N VAL A 8 18.84 -1.86 3.52
CA VAL A 8 17.72 -1.04 3.99
C VAL A 8 16.80 -1.95 4.78
N GLU A 9 16.70 -1.70 6.08
CA GLU A 9 15.85 -2.45 7.02
C GLU A 9 14.50 -1.79 7.23
N GLU A 10 14.42 -0.46 7.05
CA GLU A 10 13.20 0.33 7.24
C GLU A 10 12.98 1.33 6.11
N LEU A 11 11.74 1.41 5.65
CA LEU A 11 11.26 2.44 4.72
C LEU A 11 10.00 3.11 5.28
N THR A 12 10.05 4.43 5.38
CA THR A 12 8.96 5.25 5.90
C THR A 12 8.59 6.32 4.89
N TYR A 13 7.33 6.32 4.46
CA TYR A 13 6.74 7.34 3.60
C TYR A 13 5.65 8.06 4.38
N ASP A 14 5.98 9.27 4.83
CA ASP A 14 5.16 10.10 5.70
C ASP A 14 4.19 11.00 4.92
N GLU A 15 3.17 11.54 5.59
CA GLU A 15 2.07 12.31 5.01
C GLU A 15 2.50 13.55 4.21
N TYR A 16 3.65 14.14 4.57
CA TYR A 16 4.19 15.34 3.93
C TYR A 16 5.00 15.05 2.67
N LEU A 17 5.37 13.79 2.46
CA LEU A 17 6.04 13.36 1.25
C LEU A 17 4.94 13.05 0.25
N ASN A 18 4.66 13.99 -0.67
CA ASN A 18 3.75 13.80 -1.81
C ASN A 18 4.27 12.67 -2.75
N PHE A 19 4.25 11.45 -2.24
CA PHE A 19 4.90 10.30 -2.82
C PHE A 19 3.83 9.29 -3.22
N TRP A 20 3.92 8.81 -4.46
CA TRP A 20 2.93 7.88 -4.97
C TRP A 20 3.10 6.49 -4.31
N PRO A 21 2.08 5.93 -3.63
CA PRO A 21 2.24 4.68 -2.88
C PRO A 21 2.69 3.48 -3.74
N GLY A 22 2.26 3.44 -5.01
CA GLY A 22 2.70 2.42 -5.95
C GLY A 22 4.22 2.45 -6.20
N ALA A 23 4.82 3.64 -6.28
CA ALA A 23 6.27 3.79 -6.40
C ALA A 23 6.98 3.35 -5.12
N ALA A 24 6.39 3.60 -3.95
CA ALA A 24 7.00 3.26 -2.66
C ALA A 24 7.10 1.74 -2.51
N LEU A 25 6.04 1.05 -2.91
CA LEU A 25 5.99 -0.40 -2.95
C LEU A 25 6.95 -0.99 -3.98
N GLN A 26 7.13 -0.35 -5.14
CA GLN A 26 8.13 -0.77 -6.12
C GLN A 26 9.56 -0.65 -5.58
N VAL A 27 9.87 0.41 -4.82
CA VAL A 27 11.16 0.54 -4.13
C VAL A 27 11.31 -0.56 -3.09
N ALA A 28 10.29 -0.76 -2.24
CA ALA A 28 10.29 -1.79 -1.21
C ALA A 28 10.49 -3.21 -1.79
N ALA A 29 9.93 -3.50 -2.97
CA ALA A 29 10.10 -4.76 -3.67
C ALA A 29 11.56 -5.07 -4.09
N HIS A 30 12.44 -4.07 -4.12
CA HIS A 30 13.86 -4.23 -4.45
C HIS A 30 14.78 -4.20 -3.22
N CYS A 31 14.21 -4.17 -2.01
CA CYS A 31 14.93 -4.16 -0.74
C CYS A 31 14.83 -5.53 -0.06
N ASP A 32 15.70 -6.47 -0.43
CA ASP A 32 15.66 -7.86 0.06
C ASP A 32 15.81 -8.00 1.60
N SER A 33 16.38 -6.98 2.26
CA SER A 33 16.59 -6.91 3.71
C SER A 33 15.49 -6.17 4.48
N LEU A 34 14.45 -5.69 3.80
CA LEU A 34 13.45 -4.80 4.39
C LEU A 34 12.64 -5.55 5.46
N ASN A 35 12.65 -5.03 6.68
CA ASN A 35 11.91 -5.60 7.82
C ASN A 35 10.68 -4.75 8.17
N HIS A 36 10.78 -3.44 7.98
CA HIS A 36 9.77 -2.45 8.36
C HIS A 36 9.36 -1.59 7.17
N LEU A 37 8.06 -1.51 6.90
CA LEU A 37 7.51 -0.68 5.83
C LEU A 37 6.31 0.10 6.34
N ARG A 38 6.39 1.43 6.27
CA ARG A 38 5.32 2.35 6.66
C ARG A 38 4.93 3.25 5.50
N LEU A 39 3.65 3.26 5.16
CA LEU A 39 3.10 3.92 3.98
C LEU A 39 1.86 4.75 4.31
N PHE A 40 1.96 6.06 4.10
CA PHE A 40 0.80 6.94 4.06
C PHE A 40 0.16 6.90 2.67
N VAL A 41 -1.16 6.71 2.61
CA VAL A 41 -1.89 6.57 1.34
C VAL A 41 -3.17 7.38 1.26
N GLU A 42 -3.37 8.38 2.12
CA GLU A 42 -4.56 9.22 2.02
C GLU A 42 -4.54 10.07 0.75
N GLU A 43 -5.70 10.18 0.10
CA GLU A 43 -5.93 11.11 -1.00
C GLU A 43 -7.37 11.61 -0.90
N PRO A 44 -7.62 12.93 -0.95
CA PRO A 44 -8.97 13.45 -0.92
C PRO A 44 -9.76 12.99 -2.16
N VAL A 45 -10.91 12.36 -1.92
CA VAL A 45 -11.78 11.86 -2.99
C VAL A 45 -12.47 13.04 -3.69
N ARG A 46 -12.27 13.14 -5.01
CA ARG A 46 -13.00 14.07 -5.88
C ARG A 46 -13.76 13.30 -6.96
N PRO A 47 -14.94 13.75 -7.40
CA PRO A 47 -15.76 13.03 -8.39
C PRO A 47 -15.04 12.79 -9.74
N ASP A 48 -14.17 13.70 -10.14
CA ASP A 48 -13.35 13.64 -11.36
C ASP A 48 -12.15 12.69 -11.22
N HIS A 49 -11.84 12.22 -10.02
CA HIS A 49 -10.66 11.40 -9.72
C HIS A 49 -10.96 9.90 -9.56
N LEU A 50 -12.19 9.45 -9.84
CA LEU A 50 -12.59 8.05 -9.61
C LEU A 50 -11.71 7.03 -10.35
N THR A 51 -11.40 7.26 -11.63
CA THR A 51 -10.51 6.40 -12.42
C THR A 51 -9.08 6.42 -11.90
N TYR A 52 -8.62 7.56 -11.39
CA TYR A 52 -7.31 7.67 -10.74
C TYR A 52 -7.26 6.86 -9.44
N LEU A 53 -8.28 6.99 -8.59
CA LEU A 53 -8.39 6.23 -7.33
C LEU A 53 -8.46 4.72 -7.58
N GLN A 54 -9.21 4.28 -8.60
CA GLN A 54 -9.24 2.90 -9.07
C GLN A 54 -7.85 2.39 -9.46
N SER A 55 -7.17 3.14 -10.34
CA SER A 55 -5.85 2.76 -10.84
C SER A 55 -4.82 2.71 -9.71
N ARG A 56 -4.93 3.62 -8.74
CA ARG A 56 -4.08 3.66 -7.55
C ARG A 56 -4.32 2.46 -6.64
N HIS A 57 -5.58 2.10 -6.36
CA HIS A 57 -5.90 0.90 -5.60
C HIS A 57 -5.38 -0.36 -6.27
N GLN A 58 -5.57 -0.50 -7.58
CA GLN A 58 -5.03 -1.63 -8.34
C GLN A 58 -3.50 -1.69 -8.27
N ALA A 59 -2.82 -0.54 -8.42
CA ALA A 59 -1.37 -0.48 -8.34
C ALA A 59 -0.85 -0.89 -6.95
N ILE A 60 -1.51 -0.47 -5.88
CA ILE A 60 -1.19 -0.88 -4.51
C ILE A 60 -1.40 -2.39 -4.35
N ALA A 61 -2.58 -2.89 -4.75
CA ALA A 61 -2.93 -4.30 -4.64
C ALA A 61 -1.89 -5.19 -5.33
N SER A 62 -1.55 -4.89 -6.59
CA SER A 62 -0.58 -5.69 -7.34
C SER A 62 0.84 -5.54 -6.81
N ALA A 63 1.23 -4.36 -6.29
CA ALA A 63 2.57 -4.15 -5.74
C ALA A 63 2.77 -4.86 -4.38
N LEU A 64 1.73 -5.01 -3.57
CA LEU A 64 1.80 -5.79 -2.32
C LEU A 64 2.20 -7.25 -2.56
N ALA A 65 1.77 -7.85 -3.67
CA ALA A 65 2.16 -9.21 -4.04
C ALA A 65 3.66 -9.36 -4.33
N THR A 66 4.36 -8.26 -4.59
CA THR A 66 5.78 -8.25 -4.94
C THR A 66 6.71 -7.94 -3.77
N LEU A 67 6.14 -7.68 -2.59
CA LEU A 67 6.92 -7.33 -1.41
C LEU A 67 7.78 -8.52 -0.92
N PRO A 68 8.98 -8.24 -0.40
CA PRO A 68 9.87 -9.28 0.11
C PRO A 68 9.31 -9.93 1.38
N LEU A 69 9.53 -11.24 1.52
CA LEU A 69 9.11 -12.02 2.68
C LEU A 69 9.87 -11.69 3.98
N SER A 70 10.94 -10.89 3.86
CA SER A 70 11.70 -10.36 4.99
C SER A 70 10.86 -9.42 5.86
N ILE A 71 9.86 -8.74 5.28
CA ILE A 71 9.04 -7.78 6.01
C ILE A 71 8.37 -8.46 7.21
N LYS A 72 8.52 -7.84 8.38
CA LYS A 72 7.90 -8.25 9.63
C LYS A 72 6.86 -7.26 10.11
N GLU A 73 7.00 -5.99 9.77
CA GLU A 73 6.04 -4.97 10.16
C GLU A 73 5.61 -4.17 8.94
N PHE A 74 4.31 -4.13 8.73
CA PHE A 74 3.69 -3.34 7.67
C PHE A 74 2.64 -2.41 8.28
N ASP A 75 2.84 -1.11 8.12
CA ASP A 75 1.91 -0.07 8.58
C ASP A 75 1.39 0.72 7.38
N LEU A 76 0.11 0.51 7.07
CA LEU A 76 -0.62 1.24 6.06
C LEU A 76 -1.59 2.21 6.75
N TRP A 77 -1.38 3.50 6.55
CA TRP A 77 -2.15 4.54 7.24
C TRP A 77 -2.69 5.60 6.26
N GLY A 78 -3.79 6.24 6.63
CA GLY A 78 -4.51 7.14 5.71
C GLY A 78 -5.33 6.39 4.65
N TYR A 79 -5.42 5.05 4.74
CA TYR A 79 -6.28 4.27 3.86
C TYR A 79 -7.75 4.52 4.21
N ARG A 80 -8.36 5.45 3.49
CA ARG A 80 -9.80 5.68 3.52
C ARG A 80 -10.49 4.63 2.67
N ASP A 81 -11.05 3.63 3.33
CA ASP A 81 -12.08 2.75 2.74
C ASP A 81 -13.42 3.52 2.62
N ILE A 82 -13.36 4.80 2.18
CA ILE A 82 -14.57 5.49 1.71
C ILE A 82 -15.09 4.60 0.60
N PRO A 83 -16.39 4.24 0.60
CA PRO A 83 -16.91 3.29 -0.35
C PRO A 83 -16.78 3.89 -1.74
N CYS A 84 -15.71 3.47 -2.42
CA CYS A 84 -15.73 3.31 -3.84
C CYS A 84 -16.87 2.31 -4.20
N ALA A 85 -17.49 1.61 -3.24
CA ALA A 85 -18.69 0.77 -3.41
C ALA A 85 -19.88 1.44 -4.14
N ASN A 86 -20.01 2.78 -4.11
CA ASN A 86 -21.06 3.48 -4.88
C ASN A 86 -20.62 3.84 -6.31
N PHE A 87 -19.33 3.75 -6.63
CA PHE A 87 -18.72 4.19 -7.89
C PHE A 87 -17.92 3.08 -8.61
N LEU A 88 -17.79 1.91 -8.00
CA LEU A 88 -17.11 0.75 -8.57
C LEU A 88 -18.14 -0.31 -8.97
N PRO A 89 -18.03 -0.90 -10.17
CA PRO A 89 -18.70 -2.15 -10.42
C PRO A 89 -18.16 -3.18 -9.43
N SER A 90 -19.08 -3.76 -8.65
CA SER A 90 -18.79 -4.83 -7.70
C SER A 90 -18.07 -5.98 -8.43
N GLY A 91 -16.85 -6.35 -8.00
CA GLY A 91 -16.29 -7.67 -8.32
C GLY A 91 -14.88 -7.78 -8.93
N SER A 92 -13.90 -6.90 -8.65
CA SER A 92 -12.51 -7.20 -9.06
C SER A 92 -11.42 -6.63 -8.16
N THR A 93 -11.47 -5.36 -7.79
CA THR A 93 -10.35 -4.69 -7.11
C THR A 93 -10.27 -4.95 -5.61
N GLY A 94 -11.42 -5.09 -4.93
CA GLY A 94 -11.47 -5.41 -3.50
C GLY A 94 -10.93 -6.80 -3.17
N ASP A 95 -11.11 -7.74 -4.09
CA ASP A 95 -10.69 -9.13 -3.90
C ASP A 95 -9.17 -9.27 -3.98
N GLU A 96 -8.51 -8.65 -4.97
CA GLU A 96 -7.05 -8.75 -5.14
C GLU A 96 -6.29 -8.10 -3.98
N LEU A 97 -6.70 -6.90 -3.55
CA LEU A 97 -6.07 -6.23 -2.41
C LEU A 97 -6.19 -7.07 -1.13
N SER A 98 -7.39 -7.57 -0.86
CA SER A 98 -7.65 -8.40 0.32
C SER A 98 -6.87 -9.71 0.28
N LEU A 99 -6.78 -10.36 -0.89
CA LEU A 99 -6.00 -11.58 -1.08
C LEU A 99 -4.50 -11.33 -0.88
N ASN A 100 -3.95 -10.24 -1.41
CA ASN A 100 -2.54 -9.93 -1.30
C ASN A 100 -2.15 -9.47 0.11
N LEU A 101 -3.00 -8.68 0.79
CA LEU A 101 -2.83 -8.36 2.21
C LEU A 101 -2.89 -9.62 3.07
N ARG A 102 -3.81 -10.54 2.77
CA ARG A 102 -3.88 -11.83 3.46
C ARG A 102 -2.61 -12.65 3.22
N GLY A 103 -2.11 -12.72 1.99
CA GLY A 103 -0.86 -13.39 1.66
C GLY A 103 0.34 -12.81 2.41
N LEU A 104 0.43 -11.47 2.45
CA LEU A 104 1.48 -10.75 3.17
C LEU A 104 1.40 -11.04 4.69
N SER A 105 0.19 -11.00 5.27
CA SER A 105 -0.03 -11.20 6.70
C SER A 105 0.48 -12.53 7.25
N LEU A 106 0.63 -13.56 6.41
CA LEU A 106 1.17 -14.86 6.81
C LEU A 106 2.64 -14.78 7.23
N ASN A 107 3.37 -13.77 6.75
CA ASN A 107 4.80 -13.59 6.99
C ASN A 107 5.11 -12.40 7.92
N LEU A 108 4.10 -11.60 8.25
CA LEU A 108 4.21 -10.44 9.12
C LEU A 108 4.14 -10.84 10.60
N ARG A 109 4.95 -10.16 11.41
CA ARG A 109 4.78 -10.10 12.86
C ARG A 109 3.68 -9.12 13.24
N GLU A 110 3.59 -7.99 12.54
CA GLU A 110 2.62 -6.94 12.81
C GLU A 110 2.07 -6.35 11.51
N LEU A 111 0.75 -6.21 11.46
CA LEU A 111 0.01 -5.52 10.42
C LEU A 111 -0.80 -4.40 11.07
N LYS A 112 -0.47 -3.15 10.77
CA LYS A 112 -1.22 -1.97 11.20
C LYS A 112 -1.96 -1.39 10.01
N LEU A 113 -3.28 -1.31 10.14
CA LEU A 113 -4.16 -0.62 9.19
C LEU A 113 -4.81 0.52 9.96
N SER A 114 -4.30 1.74 9.77
CA SER A 114 -4.72 2.91 10.55
C SER A 114 -5.51 3.88 9.69
N TYR A 115 -6.66 4.32 10.19
CA TYR A 115 -7.40 5.43 9.61
C TYR A 115 -7.06 6.72 10.36
N THR A 116 -6.85 7.81 9.62
CA THR A 116 -6.72 9.16 10.15
C THR A 116 -8.10 9.84 10.15
N PRO A 117 -8.82 9.92 11.27
CA PRO A 117 -9.98 10.79 11.38
C PRO A 117 -9.53 12.25 11.27
N TRP A 118 -10.06 13.01 10.31
CA TRP A 118 -9.90 14.47 10.31
C TRP A 118 -10.61 15.04 11.55
N HIS A 119 -9.93 15.94 12.26
CA HIS A 119 -10.54 16.87 13.21
C HIS A 119 -11.06 18.11 12.49
#